data_AF-A0A916N7P2-F1
#
_entry.id   AF-A0A916N7P2-F1
#
_cell.length_a   1.000
_cell.length_b   1.000
_cell.length_c   1.000
_cell.angle_alpha   90.00
_cell.angle_beta   90.00
_cell.angle_gamma   90.00
#
_symmetry.space_group_name_H-M   'P 1'
#
loop_
_entity.id
_entity.type
_entity.pdbx_description
1 polymer ?
#
loop_
_entity_poly.entity_id
_entity_poly.type
_entity_poly.pdbx_seq_one_letter_code
_entity_poly.pdbx_strand_id
1 'polypeptide(L)'
;MGDNFFRIYAKMAFNFTAYLYGDLLAKNSCFDDIRNWIINGGENKFSNIIHGDIFNSLNIQRPADSHLFLITQNGSELYAICSLYETINVGILLSKTMQVETCGDDGLICNWRDRSEVRLSEFMNTHRS
;
A
#
# COMPACT_ATOMS: atom_id res chain seq x y z
N MET A 1 -9.11 -17.90 -0.19
CA MET A 1 -9.23 -16.78 0.76
C MET A 1 -10.57 -16.10 0.55
N GLY A 2 -11.26 -15.68 1.60
CA GLY A 2 -12.57 -15.02 1.50
C GLY A 2 -12.47 -13.50 1.29
N ASP A 3 -13.56 -12.85 0.91
CA ASP A 3 -13.65 -11.40 0.68
C ASP A 3 -13.14 -10.55 1.86
N ASN A 4 -13.44 -10.98 3.10
CA ASN A 4 -12.95 -10.32 4.31
C ASN A 4 -11.43 -10.23 4.40
N PHE A 5 -10.70 -11.23 3.88
CA PHE A 5 -9.23 -11.20 3.84
C PHE A 5 -8.76 -9.98 3.05
N PHE A 6 -9.25 -9.82 1.84
CA PHE A 6 -8.87 -8.73 0.96
C PHE A 6 -9.30 -7.35 1.47
N ARG A 7 -10.49 -7.26 2.06
CA ARG A 7 -10.99 -6.01 2.66
C ARG A 7 -10.15 -5.52 3.84
N ILE A 8 -9.55 -6.43 4.62
CA ILE A 8 -8.61 -6.06 5.69
C ILE A 8 -7.38 -5.36 5.09
N TYR A 9 -6.76 -5.97 4.08
CA TYR A 9 -5.61 -5.38 3.39
C TYR A 9 -5.95 -4.03 2.75
N ALA A 10 -7.10 -3.93 2.09
CA ALA A 10 -7.57 -2.69 1.51
C ALA A 10 -7.81 -1.58 2.55
N LYS A 11 -8.38 -1.93 3.72
CA LYS A 11 -8.53 -0.98 4.83
C LYS A 11 -7.19 -0.50 5.37
N MET A 12 -6.22 -1.41 5.53
CA MET A 12 -4.86 -1.05 5.97
C MET A 12 -4.20 -0.10 4.96
N ALA A 13 -4.25 -0.45 3.66
CA ALA A 13 -3.73 0.38 2.58
C ALA A 13 -4.37 1.77 2.56
N PHE A 14 -5.70 1.83 2.66
CA PHE A 14 -6.44 3.10 2.65
C PHE A 14 -6.09 3.99 3.85
N ASN A 15 -6.02 3.42 5.05
CA ASN A 15 -5.58 4.15 6.24
C ASN A 15 -4.14 4.66 6.10
N PHE A 16 -3.26 3.85 5.49
CA PHE A 16 -1.88 4.26 5.23
C PHE A 16 -1.80 5.41 4.22
N THR A 17 -2.61 5.39 3.16
CA THR A 17 -2.74 6.51 2.22
C THR A 17 -3.17 7.80 2.94
N ALA A 18 -4.14 7.70 3.86
CA ALA A 18 -4.58 8.83 4.67
C ALA A 18 -3.47 9.35 5.61
N TYR A 19 -2.66 8.45 6.16
CA TYR A 19 -1.49 8.81 6.97
C TYR A 19 -0.42 9.53 6.15
N LEU A 20 -0.12 9.07 4.93
CA LEU A 20 0.92 9.64 4.07
C LEU A 20 0.56 11.01 3.51
N TYR A 21 -0.65 11.15 2.96
CA TYR A 21 -1.07 12.34 2.21
C TYR A 21 -2.05 13.23 2.98
N GLY A 22 -2.45 12.82 4.18
CA GLY A 22 -3.40 13.53 5.02
C GLY A 22 -4.87 13.17 4.76
N ASP A 23 -5.69 13.48 5.76
CA ASP A 23 -7.13 13.16 5.80
C ASP A 23 -7.95 13.84 4.67
N LEU A 24 -7.47 14.99 4.16
CA LEU A 24 -8.13 15.67 3.04
C LEU A 24 -8.11 14.84 1.75
N LEU A 25 -7.04 14.09 1.50
CA LEU A 25 -6.95 13.21 0.36
C LEU A 25 -7.86 11.98 0.54
N ALA A 26 -7.90 11.44 1.76
CA ALA A 26 -8.73 10.29 2.10
C ALA A 26 -10.24 10.58 2.03
N LYS A 27 -10.67 11.84 1.94
CA LYS A 27 -12.07 12.24 1.72
C LYS A 27 -12.39 12.55 0.26
N ASN A 28 -11.40 12.52 -0.63
CA ASN A 28 -11.63 12.74 -2.05
C ASN A 28 -12.56 11.66 -2.62
N SER A 29 -13.46 12.04 -3.53
CA SER A 29 -14.41 11.14 -4.17
C SER A 29 -13.75 10.11 -5.08
N CYS A 30 -12.50 10.33 -5.51
CA CYS A 30 -11.75 9.35 -6.30
C CYS A 30 -11.48 8.03 -5.55
N PHE A 31 -11.72 7.97 -4.25
CA PHE A 31 -11.65 6.75 -3.43
C PHE A 31 -13.02 6.22 -2.98
N ASP A 32 -14.15 6.80 -3.44
CA ASP A 32 -15.49 6.37 -3.00
C ASP A 32 -15.76 4.88 -3.29
N ASP A 33 -15.33 4.41 -4.46
CA ASP A 33 -15.54 3.02 -4.88
C ASP A 33 -14.88 2.03 -3.92
N ILE A 34 -13.60 2.23 -3.59
CA ILE A 34 -12.90 1.35 -2.66
C ILE A 34 -13.43 1.51 -1.23
N ARG A 35 -13.78 2.73 -0.78
CA ARG A 35 -14.39 2.95 0.54
C ARG A 35 -15.70 2.17 0.67
N ASN A 36 -16.56 2.27 -0.34
CA ASN A 36 -17.84 1.56 -0.37
C ASN A 36 -17.65 0.04 -0.36
N TRP A 37 -16.69 -0.48 -1.12
CA TRP A 37 -16.39 -1.91 -1.10
C TRP A 37 -15.77 -2.37 0.23
N ILE A 38 -14.88 -1.58 0.83
CA ILE A 38 -14.32 -1.87 2.16
C ILE A 38 -15.43 -1.95 3.22
N ILE A 39 -16.45 -1.08 3.18
CA ILE A 39 -17.52 -1.03 4.18
C ILE A 39 -18.58 -2.11 3.90
N ASN A 40 -19.09 -2.16 2.67
CA ASN A 40 -20.28 -2.93 2.32
C ASN A 40 -19.97 -4.29 1.69
N GLY A 41 -18.72 -4.54 1.30
CA GLY A 41 -18.33 -5.70 0.51
C GLY A 41 -18.83 -5.62 -0.93
N GLY A 42 -18.93 -6.79 -1.58
CA GLY A 42 -19.38 -6.93 -2.97
C GLY A 42 -18.36 -7.68 -3.82
N GLU A 43 -18.49 -7.57 -5.14
CA GLU A 43 -17.54 -8.17 -6.07
C GLU A 43 -16.15 -7.53 -5.91
N ASN A 44 -15.13 -8.33 -5.62
CA ASN A 44 -13.76 -7.83 -5.47
C ASN A 44 -13.17 -7.46 -6.84
N LYS A 45 -13.09 -6.14 -7.09
CA LYS A 45 -12.42 -5.54 -8.25
C LYS A 45 -11.17 -4.74 -7.87
N PHE A 46 -10.83 -4.74 -6.59
CA PHE A 46 -9.87 -3.81 -6.01
C PHE A 46 -8.59 -4.49 -5.57
N SER A 47 -8.57 -5.81 -5.40
CA SER A 47 -7.42 -6.46 -4.78
C SER A 47 -7.15 -7.86 -5.29
N ASN A 48 -5.87 -8.20 -5.33
CA ASN A 48 -5.39 -9.49 -5.78
C ASN A 48 -4.11 -9.88 -5.02
N ILE A 49 -3.87 -11.19 -4.93
CA ILE A 49 -2.55 -11.68 -4.50
C ILE A 49 -1.57 -11.40 -5.62
N ILE A 50 -0.42 -10.85 -5.26
CA ILE A 50 0.70 -10.71 -6.19
C ILE A 50 1.69 -11.84 -5.91
N HIS A 51 2.02 -12.59 -6.95
CA HIS A 51 3.03 -13.63 -6.88
C HIS A 51 4.42 -13.05 -7.16
N GLY A 52 5.42 -13.49 -6.41
CA GLY A 52 6.80 -13.01 -6.51
C GLY A 52 7.13 -11.93 -5.49
N ASP A 53 8.43 -11.64 -5.35
CA ASP A 53 8.95 -10.63 -4.42
C ASP A 53 9.14 -9.29 -5.13
N ILE A 54 8.09 -8.48 -5.12
CA ILE A 54 8.08 -7.16 -5.74
C ILE A 54 9.16 -6.26 -5.10
N PHE A 55 9.43 -6.41 -3.82
CA PHE A 55 10.37 -5.55 -3.11
C PHE A 55 11.83 -5.89 -3.44
N ASN A 56 12.13 -7.16 -3.68
CA ASN A 56 13.42 -7.54 -4.27
C ASN A 56 13.61 -6.93 -5.66
N SER A 57 12.57 -6.86 -6.49
CA SER A 57 12.66 -6.21 -7.81
C SER A 57 12.93 -4.70 -7.72
N LEU A 58 12.56 -4.09 -6.58
CA LEU A 58 12.83 -2.69 -6.25
C LEU A 58 14.17 -2.50 -5.51
N ASN A 59 14.98 -3.56 -5.35
CA ASN A 59 16.24 -3.58 -4.57
C ASN A 59 16.08 -3.10 -3.11
N ILE A 60 14.91 -3.31 -2.51
CA ILE A 60 14.66 -2.95 -1.12
C ILE A 60 15.09 -4.11 -0.23
N GLN A 61 16.28 -4.01 0.38
CA GLN A 61 16.72 -4.96 1.41
C GLN A 61 15.96 -4.71 2.70
N ARG A 62 14.86 -5.44 2.89
CA ARG A 62 14.02 -5.29 4.09
C ARG A 62 14.59 -6.06 5.29
N PRO A 63 14.35 -5.59 6.54
CA PRO A 63 14.60 -6.39 7.73
C PRO A 63 13.76 -7.68 7.73
N ALA A 64 14.30 -8.76 8.26
CA ALA A 64 13.56 -10.01 8.43
C ALA A 64 12.29 -9.81 9.28
N ASP A 65 11.21 -10.49 8.90
CA ASP A 65 9.89 -10.39 9.53
C ASP A 65 9.27 -8.98 9.51
N SER A 66 9.78 -8.06 8.69
CA SER A 66 9.16 -6.74 8.52
C SER A 66 7.88 -6.82 7.70
N HIS A 67 7.00 -5.85 7.91
CA HIS A 67 5.91 -5.60 6.99
C HIS A 67 6.14 -4.29 6.25
N LEU A 68 5.65 -4.25 5.03
CA LEU A 68 5.93 -3.16 4.12
C LEU A 68 4.70 -2.74 3.36
N PHE A 69 4.50 -1.43 3.32
CA PHE A 69 3.48 -0.78 2.52
C PHE A 69 4.18 0.09 1.48
N LEU A 70 3.70 0.00 0.24
CA LEU A 70 4.13 0.86 -0.85
C LEU A 70 2.89 1.46 -1.48
N ILE A 71 2.88 2.77 -1.69
CA ILE A 71 1.95 3.46 -2.56
C ILE A 71 2.68 3.81 -3.84
N THR A 72 2.07 3.49 -4.98
CA THR A 72 2.62 3.80 -6.30
C THR A 72 1.51 4.23 -7.24
N GLN A 73 1.86 5.06 -8.23
CA GLN A 73 0.92 5.60 -9.20
C GLN A 73 1.33 5.18 -10.62
N ASN A 74 0.37 4.67 -11.39
CA ASN A 74 0.54 4.39 -12.81
C ASN A 74 -0.52 5.15 -13.61
N GLY A 75 -0.11 6.26 -14.22
CA GLY A 75 -1.05 7.19 -14.86
C GLY A 75 -2.06 7.75 -13.86
N SER A 76 -3.35 7.54 -14.11
CA SER A 76 -4.44 7.96 -13.21
C SER A 76 -4.76 6.96 -12.11
N GLU A 77 -4.13 5.78 -12.12
CA GLU A 77 -4.43 4.72 -11.18
C GLU A 77 -3.46 4.77 -10.00
N LEU A 78 -4.01 4.76 -8.79
CA LEU A 78 -3.25 4.69 -7.56
C LEU A 78 -3.36 3.29 -6.97
N TYR A 79 -2.20 2.70 -6.68
CA TYR A 79 -2.06 1.37 -6.14
C TYR A 79 -1.41 1.41 -4.76
N ALA A 80 -1.77 0.45 -3.93
CA ALA A 80 -1.01 0.05 -2.77
C ALA A 80 -0.55 -1.39 -2.92
N ILE A 81 0.64 -1.68 -2.40
CA ILE A 81 1.12 -3.04 -2.20
C ILE A 81 1.38 -3.20 -0.71
N CYS A 82 0.83 -4.27 -0.16
CA CYS A 82 0.99 -4.63 1.24
C CYS A 82 1.66 -6.00 1.34
N SER A 83 2.82 -6.05 1.97
CA SER A 83 3.54 -7.29 2.29
C SER A 83 3.56 -7.47 3.79
N LEU A 84 2.97 -8.56 4.28
CA LEU A 84 3.05 -8.91 5.70
C LEU A 84 4.00 -10.11 5.85
N TYR A 85 5.07 -9.91 6.64
CA TYR A 85 5.98 -10.98 7.07
C TYR A 85 6.55 -11.82 5.92
N GLU A 86 6.86 -11.20 4.79
CA GLU A 86 7.48 -11.88 3.62
C GLU A 86 6.65 -13.01 2.99
N THR A 87 5.41 -13.22 3.44
CA THR A 87 4.61 -14.40 3.07
C THR A 87 3.57 -14.09 2.01
N ILE A 88 2.86 -12.97 2.14
CA ILE A 88 1.76 -12.61 1.24
C ILE A 88 1.89 -11.16 0.82
N ASN A 89 1.96 -10.96 -0.50
CA ASN A 89 1.87 -9.66 -1.14
C ASN A 89 0.45 -9.50 -1.69
N VAL A 90 -0.23 -8.43 -1.26
CA VAL A 90 -1.56 -8.06 -1.78
C VAL A 90 -1.42 -6.73 -2.50
N GLY A 91 -1.85 -6.70 -3.77
CA GLY A 91 -2.05 -5.47 -4.53
C GLY A 91 -3.46 -4.95 -4.27
N ILE A 92 -3.57 -3.63 -4.13
CA ILE A 92 -4.83 -2.94 -3.91
C ILE A 92 -4.89 -1.74 -4.86
N LEU A 93 -5.90 -1.71 -5.72
CA LEU A 93 -6.27 -0.55 -6.51
C LEU A 93 -7.08 0.40 -5.63
N LEU A 94 -6.47 1.52 -5.23
CA LEU A 94 -7.07 2.52 -4.37
C LEU A 94 -7.97 3.48 -5.15
N SER A 95 -7.54 3.90 -6.33
CA SER A 95 -8.28 4.82 -7.19
C SER A 95 -7.93 4.59 -8.65
N LYS A 96 -8.90 4.81 -9.55
CA LYS A 96 -8.68 4.77 -11.02
C LYS A 96 -8.49 6.15 -11.64
N THR A 97 -8.83 7.20 -10.92
CA THR A 97 -9.05 8.55 -11.44
C THR A 97 -8.31 9.59 -10.61
N MET A 98 -7.14 9.23 -10.08
CA MET A 98 -6.30 10.10 -9.30
C MET A 98 -5.84 11.27 -10.18
N GLN A 99 -6.32 12.48 -9.86
CA GLN A 99 -6.04 13.71 -10.62
C GLN A 99 -4.86 14.51 -10.06
N VAL A 100 -4.42 14.18 -8.85
CA VAL A 100 -3.27 14.79 -8.21
C VAL A 100 -2.10 13.84 -8.40
N GLU A 101 -1.02 14.30 -9.03
CA GLU A 101 0.24 13.57 -8.97
C GLU A 101 0.63 13.44 -7.50
N THR A 102 0.71 12.20 -7.03
CA THR A 102 1.34 11.92 -5.74
C THR A 102 2.80 12.37 -5.80
N CYS A 103 3.41 12.68 -4.65
CA CYS A 103 4.82 13.12 -4.57
C CYS A 103 5.85 12.02 -4.93
N GLY A 104 5.49 11.07 -5.80
CA GLY A 104 6.24 9.87 -6.14
C GLY A 104 5.82 8.65 -5.33
N ASP A 105 6.43 7.51 -5.66
CA ASP A 105 6.31 6.27 -4.92
C ASP A 105 6.89 6.45 -3.51
N ASP A 106 6.07 6.20 -2.48
CA ASP A 106 6.51 6.24 -1.08
C ASP A 106 5.86 5.09 -0.31
N GLY A 107 6.44 4.78 0.84
CA GLY A 107 6.07 3.59 1.58
C GLY A 107 6.50 3.65 3.03
N LEU A 108 6.21 2.58 3.74
CA LEU A 108 6.60 2.41 5.14
C LEU A 108 7.13 1.00 5.33
N ILE A 109 8.31 0.92 5.92
CA ILE A 109 8.90 -0.32 6.41
C ILE A 109 8.72 -0.32 7.91
N CYS A 110 7.94 -1.26 8.42
CA CYS A 110 7.79 -1.46 9.86
C CYS A 110 8.55 -2.70 10.28
N ASN A 111 9.54 -2.49 11.13
CA ASN A 111 10.28 -3.55 11.79
C ASN A 111 9.76 -3.66 13.23
N TRP A 112 8.84 -4.60 13.44
CA TRP A 112 8.22 -4.81 14.75
C TRP A 112 9.23 -5.27 15.81
N ARG A 113 10.32 -5.95 15.41
CA ARG A 113 11.35 -6.46 16.32
C ARG A 113 12.08 -5.31 17.00
N ASP A 114 12.43 -4.30 16.20
CA ASP A 114 13.14 -3.10 16.67
C ASP A 114 12.18 -1.96 17.04
N ARG A 115 10.87 -2.19 16.92
CA ARG A 115 9.79 -1.21 17.14
C ARG A 115 10.01 0.09 16.36
N SER A 116 10.50 -0.03 15.13
CA SER A 116 10.83 1.09 14.28
C SER A 116 9.97 1.10 13.02
N GLU A 117 9.65 2.30 12.58
CA GLU A 117 8.94 2.58 11.33
C GLU A 117 9.78 3.59 10.55
N VAL A 118 10.09 3.26 9.30
CA VAL A 118 10.93 4.10 8.44
C VAL A 118 10.22 4.31 7.12
N ARG A 119 10.14 5.56 6.64
CA ARG A 119 9.59 5.81 5.31
C ARG A 119 10.50 5.23 4.25
N LEU A 120 9.93 4.68 3.19
CA LEU A 120 10.71 4.07 2.12
C LEU A 120 11.64 5.11 1.47
N SER A 121 11.14 6.33 1.25
CA SER A 121 11.95 7.46 0.77
C SER A 121 13.19 7.74 1.64
N GLU A 122 13.05 7.68 2.97
CA GLU A 122 14.17 7.84 3.92
C GLU A 122 15.14 6.66 3.83
N PHE A 123 14.61 5.44 3.84
CA PHE A 123 15.41 4.21 3.76
C PHE A 123 16.28 4.17 2.50
N MET A 124 15.71 4.54 1.35
CA MET A 124 16.41 4.56 0.06
C MET A 124 17.52 5.61 0.00
N ASN A 125 17.39 6.74 0.70
CA ASN A 125 18.44 7.74 0.77
C ASN A 125 19.65 7.27 1.59
N THR A 126 19.45 6.38 2.56
CA THR A 126 20.53 5.86 3.41
C THR A 126 21.26 4.64 2.80
N HIS A 127 20.61 3.88 1.91
CA HIS A 127 21.13 2.63 1.36
C HIS A 127 21.44 2.69 -0.15
N ARG A 128 21.41 3.88 -0.75
CA ARG A 128 22.03 4.15 -2.06
C ARG A 128 23.52 4.45 -1.87
N SER A 129 24.33 3.41 -1.66
CA SER A 129 25.80 3.48 -1.65
C SER A 129 26.40 2.30 -2.39
#